data_AF-A0A8F1IF18-F1
#
_entry.id   AF-A0A8F1IF18-F1
#
_cell.length_a   1.000
_cell.length_b   1.000
_cell.length_c   1.000
_cell.angle_alpha   90.00
_cell.angle_beta   90.00
_cell.angle_gamma   90.00
#
_symmetry.space_group_name_H-M   'P 1'
#
loop_
_entity.id
_entity.type
_entity.pdbx_description
1 polymer ?
#
loop_
_entity_poly.entity_id
_entity_poly.type
_entity_poly.pdbx_seq_one_letter_code
_entity_poly.pdbx_strand_id
1 'polypeptide(L)'
;MDEKSLYAHILNLTAPWQVKSLTLDENAGSVTVTVGIAENTQLTCPTCRKSCSVHDHRHRKWRHLDTCQFMTLVEADVPRVMCPEHGCQTLPVPWAGSGSRYTLLFESFVLSWLKISTVDAVRKQLKLSWNAVDGIMTRAVKRGLSRIKSLYQCVMNVDEVAFKKGIGI
;
A
#
# COMPACT_ATOMS: atom_id res chain seq x y z
N MET A 1 -24.77 4.95 -10.35
CA MET A 1 -23.33 5.01 -10.03
C MET A 1 -22.61 4.43 -11.23
N ASP A 2 -21.74 5.19 -11.87
CA ASP A 2 -20.91 4.73 -12.98
C ASP A 2 -19.70 3.93 -12.49
N GLU A 3 -19.01 3.26 -13.40
CA GLU A 3 -17.85 2.42 -13.08
C GLU A 3 -16.73 3.19 -12.36
N LYS A 4 -16.44 4.44 -12.74
CA LYS A 4 -15.35 5.20 -12.14
C LYS A 4 -15.68 5.62 -10.72
N SER A 5 -16.92 6.03 -10.46
CA SER A 5 -17.37 6.36 -9.10
C SER A 5 -17.40 5.13 -8.19
N LEU A 6 -17.76 3.96 -8.70
CA LEU A 6 -17.66 2.69 -7.96
C LEU A 6 -16.23 2.41 -7.52
N TYR A 7 -15.25 2.44 -8.45
CA TYR A 7 -13.85 2.18 -8.12
C TYR A 7 -13.24 3.27 -7.24
N ALA A 8 -13.62 4.53 -7.40
CA ALA A 8 -13.21 5.61 -6.51
C ALA A 8 -13.67 5.34 -5.07
N HIS A 9 -14.90 4.85 -4.90
CA HIS A 9 -15.45 4.48 -3.60
C HIS A 9 -14.75 3.25 -2.99
N ILE A 10 -14.56 2.17 -3.77
CA ILE A 10 -13.87 0.95 -3.34
C ILE A 10 -12.44 1.24 -2.88
N LEU A 11 -11.71 2.07 -3.62
CA LEU A 11 -10.35 2.49 -3.29
C LEU A 11 -10.30 3.57 -2.20
N ASN A 12 -11.45 4.01 -1.69
CA ASN A 12 -11.59 5.09 -0.71
C ASN A 12 -10.81 6.36 -1.12
N LEU A 13 -10.93 6.74 -2.40
CA LEU A 13 -10.28 7.93 -2.93
C LEU A 13 -10.99 9.17 -2.41
N THR A 14 -10.19 10.12 -1.94
CA THR A 14 -10.64 11.46 -1.58
C THR A 14 -10.00 12.47 -2.52
N ALA A 15 -10.64 13.63 -2.67
CA ALA A 15 -10.03 14.77 -3.35
C ALA A 15 -8.60 15.00 -2.81
N PRO A 16 -7.62 15.27 -3.69
CA PRO A 16 -7.77 15.58 -5.11
C PRO A 16 -7.63 14.37 -6.06
N TRP A 17 -7.64 13.14 -5.55
CA TRP A 17 -7.46 11.92 -6.36
C TRP A 17 -8.77 11.44 -6.97
N GLN A 18 -8.73 11.06 -8.24
CA GLN A 18 -9.88 10.54 -8.99
C GLN A 18 -9.48 9.42 -9.94
N VAL A 19 -10.41 8.50 -10.21
CA VAL A 19 -10.25 7.51 -11.27
C VAL A 19 -10.34 8.20 -12.63
N LYS A 20 -9.28 8.09 -13.44
CA LYS A 20 -9.20 8.64 -14.79
C LYS A 20 -9.74 7.66 -15.82
N SER A 21 -9.32 6.39 -15.74
CA SER A 21 -9.78 5.33 -16.64
C SER A 21 -9.74 3.97 -15.96
N LEU A 22 -10.46 3.03 -16.56
CA LEU A 22 -10.46 1.62 -16.22
C LEU A 22 -10.10 0.85 -17.49
N THR A 23 -9.29 -0.18 -17.37
CA THR A 23 -8.92 -1.05 -18.49
C THR A 23 -9.00 -2.50 -18.05
N LEU A 24 -9.84 -3.27 -18.71
CA LEU A 24 -9.94 -4.71 -18.53
C LEU A 24 -9.07 -5.40 -19.58
N ASP A 25 -8.16 -6.25 -19.13
CA ASP A 25 -7.39 -7.14 -20.00
C ASP A 25 -7.82 -8.59 -19.69
N GLU A 26 -8.65 -9.13 -20.57
CA GLU A 26 -9.19 -10.49 -20.43
C GLU A 26 -8.10 -11.56 -20.60
N ASN A 27 -7.10 -11.32 -21.45
CA ASN A 27 -6.02 -12.27 -21.72
C ASN A 27 -5.07 -12.35 -20.53
N ALA A 28 -4.72 -11.20 -19.94
CA ALA A 28 -3.92 -11.15 -18.73
C ALA A 28 -4.71 -11.48 -17.46
N GLY A 29 -6.05 -11.51 -17.54
CA GLY A 29 -6.92 -11.70 -16.39
C GLY A 29 -6.75 -10.58 -15.37
N SER A 30 -6.70 -9.32 -15.81
CA SER A 30 -6.46 -8.16 -14.94
C SER A 30 -7.37 -6.97 -15.22
N VAL A 31 -7.62 -6.16 -14.18
CA VAL A 31 -8.26 -4.85 -14.29
C VAL A 31 -7.29 -3.80 -13.80
N THR A 32 -7.01 -2.80 -14.64
CA THR A 32 -6.16 -1.67 -14.30
C THR A 32 -7.02 -0.44 -14.02
N VAL A 33 -6.89 0.09 -12.81
CA VAL A 33 -7.52 1.32 -12.36
C VAL A 33 -6.49 2.45 -12.41
N THR A 34 -6.61 3.32 -13.40
CA THR A 34 -5.73 4.48 -13.54
C THR A 34 -6.27 5.63 -12.70
N VAL A 35 -5.51 6.04 -11.71
CA VAL A 35 -5.84 7.12 -10.78
C VAL A 35 -4.95 8.32 -11.07
N GLY A 36 -5.52 9.51 -11.02
CA GLY A 36 -4.78 10.76 -11.22
C GLY A 36 -5.30 11.85 -10.30
N ILE A 37 -4.54 12.94 -10.21
CA ILE A 37 -4.97 14.14 -9.51
C ILE A 37 -5.86 14.98 -10.45
N ALA A 38 -6.84 15.69 -9.89
CA ALA A 38 -7.61 16.69 -10.62
C ALA A 38 -6.70 17.80 -11.17
N GLU A 39 -7.02 18.31 -12.35
CA GLU A 39 -6.28 19.41 -12.96
C GLU A 39 -6.30 20.66 -12.08
N ASN A 40 -5.26 21.48 -12.16
CA ASN A 40 -5.10 22.72 -11.38
C ASN A 40 -5.12 22.54 -9.85
N THR A 41 -4.93 21.31 -9.34
CA THR A 41 -4.76 21.09 -7.90
C THR A 41 -3.46 21.72 -7.42
N GLN A 42 -3.55 22.62 -6.43
CA GLN A 42 -2.36 23.16 -5.76
C GLN A 42 -1.70 22.07 -4.91
N LEU A 43 -0.48 21.68 -5.28
CA LEU A 43 0.28 20.67 -4.54
C LEU A 43 1.13 21.31 -3.43
N THR A 44 1.23 20.60 -2.32
CA THR A 44 2.00 21.04 -1.15
C THR A 44 3.09 20.04 -0.80
N CYS A 45 4.16 20.51 -0.19
CA CYS A 45 5.20 19.64 0.35
C CYS A 45 4.60 18.74 1.45
N PRO A 46 4.79 17.41 1.42
CA PRO A 46 4.25 16.52 2.45
C PRO A 46 4.87 16.74 3.84
N THR A 47 6.03 17.38 3.92
CA THR A 47 6.75 17.65 5.17
C THR A 47 6.34 18.98 5.79
N CYS A 48 6.49 20.11 5.08
CA CYS A 48 6.20 21.45 5.61
C CYS A 48 4.86 22.04 5.19
N ARG A 49 4.09 21.36 4.32
CA ARG A 49 2.76 21.77 3.82
C ARG A 49 2.71 23.09 3.04
N LYS A 50 3.86 23.71 2.73
CA LYS A 50 3.93 24.88 1.86
C LYS A 50 3.61 24.49 0.42
N SER A 51 2.91 25.37 -0.30
CA SER A 51 2.66 25.20 -1.74
C SER A 51 3.97 25.14 -2.50
N CYS A 52 4.09 24.19 -3.42
CA CYS A 52 5.30 23.93 -4.19
C CYS A 52 4.95 23.69 -5.65
N SER A 53 5.86 24.05 -6.55
CA SER A 53 5.72 23.71 -7.96
C SER A 53 5.93 22.20 -8.17
N VAL A 54 5.24 21.67 -9.17
CA VAL A 54 5.46 20.30 -9.63
C VAL A 54 6.84 20.24 -10.29
N HIS A 55 7.65 19.28 -9.88
CA HIS A 55 8.96 19.02 -10.49
C HIS A 55 8.80 18.07 -11.68
N ASP A 56 8.27 16.87 -11.43
CA ASP A 56 7.97 15.86 -12.43
C ASP A 56 6.94 14.86 -11.88
N HIS A 57 6.61 13.84 -12.67
CA HIS A 57 5.72 12.76 -12.26
C HIS A 57 6.45 11.41 -12.35
N ARG A 58 6.13 10.50 -11.44
CA ARG A 58 6.64 9.13 -11.43
C ARG A 58 5.49 8.16 -11.58
N HIS A 59 5.47 7.47 -12.71
CA HIS A 59 4.54 6.37 -12.94
C HIS A 59 4.80 5.25 -11.94
N ARG A 60 3.74 4.80 -11.25
CA ARG A 60 3.79 3.73 -10.27
C ARG A 60 2.58 2.82 -10.41
N LYS A 61 2.79 1.54 -10.13
CA LYS A 61 1.78 0.49 -10.14
C LYS A 61 1.74 -0.19 -8.77
N TRP A 62 0.53 -0.50 -8.30
CA TRP A 62 0.28 -1.24 -7.07
C TRP A 62 -0.66 -2.39 -7.32
N ARG A 63 -0.38 -3.54 -6.70
CA ARG A 63 -1.32 -4.65 -6.63
C ARG A 63 -2.38 -4.36 -5.57
N HIS A 64 -3.65 -4.49 -5.96
CA HIS A 64 -4.81 -4.37 -5.08
C HIS A 64 -5.47 -5.75 -4.83
N LEU A 65 -6.61 -5.79 -4.13
CA LEU A 65 -7.44 -6.99 -4.04
C LEU A 65 -8.09 -7.30 -5.38
N ASP A 66 -8.32 -8.58 -5.66
CA ASP A 66 -8.98 -9.00 -6.91
C ASP A 66 -10.40 -8.46 -6.99
N THR A 67 -10.74 -7.90 -8.16
CA THR A 67 -12.12 -7.65 -8.53
C THR A 67 -12.63 -8.89 -9.23
N CYS A 68 -13.48 -9.66 -8.55
CA CYS A 68 -13.91 -10.98 -9.01
C CYS A 68 -12.70 -11.90 -9.26
N GLN A 69 -12.62 -12.54 -10.43
CA GLN A 69 -11.49 -13.38 -10.84
C GLN A 69 -10.29 -12.59 -11.40
N PHE A 70 -10.41 -11.28 -11.57
CA PHE A 70 -9.41 -10.46 -12.24
C PHE A 70 -8.44 -9.82 -11.25
N MET A 71 -7.15 -9.89 -11.59
CA MET A 71 -6.08 -9.21 -10.88
C MET A 71 -6.25 -7.69 -10.97
N THR A 72 -6.62 -7.03 -9.87
CA THR A 72 -6.70 -5.57 -9.85
C THR A 72 -5.34 -4.93 -9.63
N LEU A 73 -4.97 -4.03 -10.54
CA LEU A 73 -3.83 -3.14 -10.47
C LEU A 73 -4.32 -1.70 -10.35
N VAL A 74 -3.70 -0.94 -9.46
CA VAL A 74 -3.90 0.51 -9.36
C VAL A 74 -2.66 1.16 -9.96
N GLU A 75 -2.84 2.11 -10.88
CA GLU A 75 -1.74 2.82 -11.52
C GLU A 75 -1.93 4.32 -11.38
N ALA A 76 -0.85 5.06 -11.17
CA ALA A 76 -0.91 6.51 -11.09
C ALA A 76 0.43 7.14 -11.45
N ASP A 77 0.37 8.29 -12.12
CA ASP A 77 1.49 9.20 -12.26
C ASP A 77 1.57 10.08 -11.02
N VAL A 78 2.38 9.67 -10.04
CA VAL A 78 2.47 10.35 -8.75
C VAL A 78 3.34 11.60 -8.91
N PRO A 79 2.83 12.80 -8.60
CA PRO A 79 3.62 14.01 -8.71
C PRO A 79 4.74 14.03 -7.66
N ARG A 80 5.87 14.62 -8.06
CA ARG A 80 6.94 15.03 -7.16
C ARG A 80 7.01 16.54 -7.19
N VAL A 81 7.10 17.16 -6.02
CA VAL A 81 7.17 18.62 -5.87
C VAL A 81 8.57 19.04 -5.47
N MET A 82 9.00 20.22 -5.92
CA MET A 82 10.27 20.80 -5.51
C MET A 82 10.06 21.75 -4.33
N CYS A 83 10.41 21.30 -3.13
CA CYS A 83 10.37 22.12 -1.93
C CYS A 83 11.72 22.83 -1.73
N PRO A 84 11.76 24.16 -1.52
CA PRO A 84 13.01 24.88 -1.27
C PRO A 84 13.77 24.39 -0.02
N GLU A 85 13.07 23.86 0.98
CA GLU A 85 13.64 23.40 2.25
C GLU A 85 13.96 21.89 2.25
N HIS A 86 13.12 21.08 1.58
CA HIS A 86 13.17 19.61 1.67
C HIS A 86 13.58 18.94 0.35
N GLY A 87 13.89 19.71 -0.69
CA GLY A 87 14.21 19.21 -2.02
C GLY A 87 13.02 18.52 -2.72
N CYS A 88 13.32 17.56 -3.58
CA CYS A 88 12.34 16.80 -4.35
C CYS A 88 11.57 15.81 -3.45
N GLN A 89 10.27 16.04 -3.27
CA GLN A 89 9.39 15.23 -2.43
C GLN A 89 8.31 14.56 -3.27
N THR A 90 8.12 13.26 -3.09
CA THR A 90 7.02 12.53 -3.76
C THR A 90 5.76 12.65 -2.94
N LEU A 91 4.63 12.98 -3.58
CA LEU A 91 3.36 13.07 -2.87
C LEU A 91 2.95 11.70 -2.31
N PRO A 92 2.45 11.64 -1.06
CA PRO A 92 1.84 10.43 -0.54
C PRO A 92 0.56 10.13 -1.30
N VAL A 93 0.29 8.85 -1.54
CA VAL A 93 -0.97 8.36 -2.10
C VAL A 93 -1.82 7.78 -0.97
N PRO A 94 -3.15 8.00 -0.96
CA PRO A 94 -4.00 7.55 0.15
C PRO A 94 -4.16 6.02 0.22
N TRP A 95 -4.00 5.31 -0.90
CA TRP A 95 -4.20 3.86 -0.97
C TRP A 95 -2.96 3.02 -0.69
N ALA A 96 -1.76 3.58 -0.57
CA ALA A 96 -0.52 2.79 -0.42
C ALA A 96 0.52 3.48 0.48
N GLY A 97 1.27 2.67 1.22
CA GLY A 97 2.41 3.15 2.00
C GLY A 97 3.59 3.57 1.12
N SER A 98 4.44 4.47 1.65
CA SER A 98 5.67 4.89 0.97
C SER A 98 6.53 3.67 0.58
N GLY A 99 7.02 3.67 -0.66
CA GLY A 99 7.84 2.59 -1.24
C GLY A 99 7.13 1.24 -1.47
N SER A 100 5.87 1.07 -1.05
CA SER A 100 5.16 -0.19 -1.28
C SER A 100 4.72 -0.36 -2.74
N ARG A 101 4.69 -1.61 -3.20
CA ARG A 101 4.08 -2.04 -4.48
C ARG A 101 2.68 -2.63 -4.28
N TYR A 102 2.15 -2.52 -3.07
CA TYR A 102 0.85 -3.04 -2.67
C TYR A 102 0.02 -1.94 -2.04
N THR A 103 -1.29 -1.98 -2.26
CA THR A 103 -2.23 -1.12 -1.54
C THR A 103 -2.31 -1.50 -0.06
N LEU A 104 -2.70 -0.56 0.80
CA LEU A 104 -2.87 -0.78 2.25
C LEU A 104 -3.91 -1.88 2.52
N LEU A 105 -5.00 -1.92 1.76
CA LEU A 105 -6.03 -2.95 1.86
C LEU A 105 -5.48 -4.34 1.48
N PHE A 106 -4.67 -4.43 0.41
CA PHE A 106 -4.01 -5.68 0.05
C PHE A 106 -3.01 -6.14 1.11
N GLU A 107 -2.17 -5.23 1.63
CA GLU A 107 -1.27 -5.55 2.74
C GLU A 107 -2.05 -6.08 3.96
N SER A 108 -3.16 -5.42 4.32
CA SER A 108 -4.02 -5.84 5.43
C SER A 108 -4.60 -7.24 5.23
N PHE A 109 -5.02 -7.57 4.00
CA PHE A 109 -5.54 -8.89 3.65
C PHE A 109 -4.46 -9.98 3.72
N VAL A 110 -3.25 -9.70 3.22
CA VAL A 110 -2.11 -10.63 3.36
C VAL A 110 -1.83 -10.90 4.83
N LEU A 111 -1.82 -9.85 5.67
CA LEU A 111 -1.58 -9.98 7.11
C LEU A 111 -2.70 -10.76 7.82
N SER A 112 -3.97 -10.63 7.40
CA SER A 112 -5.04 -11.42 8.01
C SER A 112 -4.88 -12.91 7.72
N TRP A 113 -4.41 -13.28 6.52
CA TRP A 113 -4.08 -14.67 6.20
C TRP A 113 -2.87 -15.20 6.96
N LEU A 114 -1.82 -14.38 7.12
CA LEU A 114 -0.63 -14.75 7.88
C LEU A 114 -0.89 -15.01 9.37
N LYS A 115 -2.00 -14.49 9.92
CA LYS A 115 -2.41 -14.79 11.31
C LYS A 115 -2.92 -16.21 11.50
N ILE A 116 -3.39 -16.86 10.43
CA ILE A 116 -4.10 -18.15 10.51
C ILE A 116 -3.46 -19.25 9.65
N SER A 117 -2.38 -18.93 8.93
CA SER A 117 -1.76 -19.84 7.97
C SER A 117 -0.25 -19.63 7.90
N THR A 118 0.45 -20.54 7.20
CA THR A 118 1.89 -20.47 7.01
C THR A 118 2.26 -19.48 5.91
N VAL A 119 3.46 -18.90 6.00
CA VAL A 119 3.99 -17.96 4.99
C VAL A 119 3.97 -18.59 3.58
N ASP A 120 4.35 -19.86 3.44
CA ASP A 120 4.39 -20.51 2.13
C ASP A 120 2.99 -20.77 1.55
N ALA A 121 2.02 -21.17 2.36
CA ALA A 121 0.63 -21.33 1.92
C ALA A 121 0.05 -19.99 1.44
N VAL A 122 0.23 -18.91 2.20
CA VAL A 122 -0.25 -17.56 1.82
C VAL A 122 0.44 -17.08 0.55
N ARG A 123 1.76 -17.27 0.45
CA ARG A 123 2.55 -16.89 -0.72
C ARG A 123 2.06 -17.60 -1.99
N LYS A 124 1.83 -18.91 -1.93
CA LYS A 124 1.32 -19.72 -3.05
C LYS A 124 -0.10 -19.30 -3.42
N GLN A 125 -0.99 -19.18 -2.44
CA GLN A 125 -2.39 -18.82 -2.65
C GLN A 125 -2.55 -17.44 -3.30
N LEU A 126 -1.78 -16.45 -2.84
CA LEU A 126 -1.86 -15.07 -3.32
C LEU A 126 -0.87 -14.77 -4.47
N LYS A 127 -0.17 -15.79 -4.96
CA LYS A 127 0.83 -15.70 -6.04
C LYS A 127 1.90 -14.62 -5.78
N LEU A 128 2.37 -14.55 -4.54
CA LEU A 128 3.41 -13.60 -4.12
C LEU A 128 4.80 -14.23 -4.15
N SER A 129 5.85 -13.41 -4.18
CA SER A 129 7.20 -13.88 -3.88
C SER A 129 7.43 -13.87 -2.37
N TRP A 130 8.43 -14.61 -1.89
CA TRP A 130 8.77 -14.61 -0.46
C TRP A 130 9.14 -13.19 0.02
N ASN A 131 9.98 -12.48 -0.74
CA ASN A 131 10.37 -11.09 -0.47
C ASN A 131 9.17 -10.13 -0.40
N ALA A 132 8.11 -10.39 -1.17
CA ALA A 132 6.90 -9.57 -1.12
C ALA A 132 6.17 -9.75 0.22
N VAL A 133 5.96 -11.00 0.64
CA VAL A 133 5.28 -11.32 1.90
C VAL A 133 6.10 -10.83 3.09
N ASP A 134 7.41 -11.09 3.09
CA ASP A 134 8.33 -10.63 4.12
C ASP A 134 8.36 -9.09 4.22
N GLY A 135 8.42 -8.40 3.07
CA GLY A 135 8.35 -6.94 3.06
C GLY A 135 7.05 -6.38 3.63
N ILE A 136 5.90 -7.01 3.33
CA ILE A 136 4.60 -6.62 3.90
C ILE A 136 4.61 -6.82 5.43
N MET A 137 5.08 -7.98 5.89
CA MET A 137 5.18 -8.32 7.30
C MET A 137 6.10 -7.34 8.04
N THR A 138 7.30 -7.09 7.52
CA THR A 138 8.27 -6.15 8.09
C THR A 138 7.69 -4.74 8.22
N ARG A 139 7.00 -4.23 7.18
CA ARG A 139 6.31 -2.93 7.25
C ARG A 139 5.21 -2.93 8.30
N ALA A 140 4.45 -4.01 8.42
CA ALA A 140 3.39 -4.14 9.42
C ALA A 140 3.93 -4.13 10.85
N VAL A 141 5.00 -4.90 11.12
CA VAL A 141 5.70 -4.92 12.40
C VAL A 141 6.24 -3.54 12.75
N LYS A 142 6.92 -2.86 11.81
CA LYS A 142 7.41 -1.49 12.01
C LYS A 142 6.29 -0.52 12.41
N ARG A 143 5.12 -0.59 11.74
CA ARG A 143 3.93 0.20 12.09
C ARG A 143 3.31 -0.20 13.44
N GLY A 144 3.43 -1.48 13.83
CA GLY A 144 2.98 -1.98 15.12
C GLY A 144 3.83 -1.44 16.25
N LEU A 145 5.15 -1.61 16.16
CA LEU A 145 6.13 -1.13 17.13
C LEU A 145 6.03 0.37 17.35
N SER A 146 5.84 1.18 16.29
CA SER A 146 5.69 2.63 16.42
C SER A 146 4.41 3.07 17.16
N ARG A 147 3.42 2.18 17.33
CA ARG A 147 2.19 2.44 18.08
C ARG A 147 2.25 1.99 19.53
N ILE A 148 3.22 1.15 19.89
CA ILE A 148 3.45 0.75 21.27
C ILE A 148 3.93 1.99 22.02
N LYS A 149 3.05 2.57 22.83
CA LYS A 149 3.46 3.56 23.83
C LYS A 149 4.27 2.83 24.89
N SER A 150 5.37 3.44 25.35
CA SER A 150 6.07 2.98 26.55
C SER A 150 5.06 2.93 27.69
N LEU A 151 4.67 1.72 28.07
CA LEU A 151 3.84 1.49 29.25
C LEU A 151 4.76 1.69 30.45
N TYR A 152 4.70 2.86 31.06
CA TYR A 152 5.26 3.08 32.39
C TYR A 152 4.39 2.31 33.39
N GLN A 153 5.01 1.31 34.02
CA GLN A 153 4.50 0.42 35.08
C GLN A 153 3.29 -0.48 34.74
N CYS A 154 3.54 -1.80 34.76
CA CYS A 154 2.70 -2.75 35.49
C CYS A 154 3.48 -4.05 35.73
N VAL A 155 3.08 -4.82 36.73
CA VAL A 155 3.62 -6.15 37.07
C VAL A 155 3.84 -6.98 35.80
N MET A 156 5.09 -7.33 35.51
CA MET A 156 5.44 -8.14 34.33
C MET A 156 5.32 -9.62 34.68
N ASN A 157 4.40 -10.31 34.02
CA ASN A 157 4.38 -11.76 34.00
C ASN A 157 5.22 -12.22 32.80
N VAL A 158 6.28 -12.97 33.08
CA VAL A 158 7.16 -13.55 32.07
C VAL A 158 6.71 -14.99 31.86
N ASP A 159 6.38 -15.33 30.62
CA ASP A 159 6.08 -16.70 30.20
C ASP A 159 7.13 -17.16 29.19
N GLU A 160 7.61 -18.38 29.35
CA GLU A 160 8.60 -18.97 28.44
C GLU A 160 7.88 -19.70 27.31
N VAL A 161 8.18 -19.28 26.07
CA VAL A 161 7.69 -19.98 24.88
C VAL A 161 8.87 -20.70 24.22
N ALA A 162 8.86 -22.02 24.26
CA ALA A 162 9.86 -22.86 23.59
C ALA A 162 9.48 -23.10 22.12
N PHE A 163 10.26 -22.56 21.19
CA PHE A 163 10.13 -22.84 19.76
C PHE A 163 11.23 -23.82 19.32
N LYS A 164 10.84 -24.99 18.79
CA LYS A 164 11.78 -25.94 18.20
C LYS A 164 12.34 -25.34 16.89
N LYS A 165 13.60 -24.92 16.88
CA LYS A 165 14.30 -24.59 15.63
C LYS A 165 14.41 -25.86 14.79
N GLY A 166 13.88 -25.84 13.57
CA GLY A 166 14.01 -26.95 12.64
C GLY A 166 15.48 -27.24 12.34
N ILE A 167 15.89 -28.51 12.47
CA ILE A 167 17.18 -29.01 12.02
C ILE A 167 17.10 -29.04 10.49
N GLY A 168 17.83 -28.14 9.82
CA GLY A 168 18.04 -28.23 8.39
C GLY A 168 18.92 -29.45 8.09
N ILE A 169 18.35 -30.42 7.38
CA ILE A 169 19.08 -31.46 6.66
C ILE A 169 19.08 -31.03 5.19
#